data_AF-A0A6S7J7U7-F1
#
_entry.id   AF-A0A6S7J7U7-F1
#
_cell.length_a   1.000
_cell.length_b   1.000
_cell.length_c   1.000
_cell.angle_alpha   90.00
_cell.angle_beta   90.00
_cell.angle_gamma   90.00
#
_symmetry.space_group_name_H-M   'P 1'
#
loop_
_entity.id
_entity.type
_entity.pdbx_description
1 polymer ?
#
loop_
_entity_poly.entity_id
_entity_poly.type
_entity_poly.pdbx_seq_one_letter_code
_entity_poly.pdbx_strand_id
1 'polypeptide(L)'
;MFSDQGTNFVGAEKEMRQLVKELCNDVVLKAKLQQGLDWNFNPPFAPHMGGAREAMVKLAKRAITSTTNGAQLTDDELSTVAAECEAMLNNRPLTYVGSDPDDVEPLTPAHFLAAGQLMPLLPSEIQVDEVSPKRRWLFLQSIMSKIWKRWQKEYLPCLQRRPKWNQTVRNLEPGDLVLILDPNQPRGRWLRGKIEETFPDDRNVVRSAKVLTQNGVLHRPVTKLILLSREH
;
A
#
# COMPACT_ATOMS: atom_id res chain seq x y z
N MET A 1 0.07 -21.14 -2.50
CA MET A 1 1.14 -20.14 -2.62
C MET A 1 1.50 -19.91 -4.09
N PHE A 2 1.69 -18.66 -4.52
CA PHE A 2 2.18 -18.35 -5.87
C PHE A 2 3.59 -17.72 -5.81
N SER A 3 4.52 -18.19 -6.64
CA SER A 3 5.89 -17.64 -6.71
C SER A 3 6.47 -17.68 -8.13
N ASP A 4 7.56 -16.95 -8.35
CA ASP A 4 8.40 -17.15 -9.54
C ASP A 4 9.21 -18.46 -9.44
N GLN A 5 9.81 -18.86 -10.57
CA GLN A 5 10.64 -20.06 -10.69
C GLN A 5 12.09 -19.86 -10.22
N GLY A 6 12.34 -18.87 -9.35
CA GLY A 6 13.64 -18.65 -8.74
C GLY A 6 14.09 -19.89 -7.98
N THR A 7 15.39 -20.21 -8.09
CA THR A 7 15.98 -21.44 -7.52
C THR A 7 15.72 -21.59 -6.03
N ASN A 8 15.67 -20.48 -5.28
CA ASN A 8 15.34 -20.48 -3.86
C ASN A 8 13.90 -20.94 -3.58
N PHE A 9 12.92 -20.51 -4.38
CA PHE A 9 11.52 -20.92 -4.21
C PHE A 9 11.26 -22.35 -4.66
N VAL A 10 11.93 -22.78 -5.74
CA VAL A 10 11.89 -24.17 -6.20
C VAL A 10 12.52 -25.11 -5.18
N GLY A 11 13.65 -24.70 -4.57
CA GLY A 11 14.28 -25.45 -3.48
C GLY A 11 13.39 -25.53 -2.24
N ALA A 12 12.81 -24.41 -1.81
CA ALA A 12 11.94 -24.35 -0.63
C ALA A 12 10.67 -25.20 -0.81
N GLU A 13 10.06 -25.21 -1.99
CA GLU A 13 8.89 -26.05 -2.29
C GLU A 13 9.24 -27.54 -2.16
N LYS A 14 10.39 -27.94 -2.70
CA LYS A 14 10.88 -29.31 -2.63
C LYS A 14 11.17 -29.74 -1.19
N GLU A 15 11.82 -28.89 -0.41
CA GLU A 15 12.13 -29.14 1.01
C GLU A 15 10.86 -29.23 1.84
N MET A 16 9.90 -28.32 1.63
CA MET A 16 8.62 -28.32 2.35
C MET A 16 7.79 -29.57 2.04
N ARG A 17 7.77 -30.03 0.77
CA ARG A 17 7.14 -31.31 0.42
C ARG A 17 7.84 -32.50 1.05
N GLN A 18 9.15 -32.45 1.18
CA GLN A 18 9.92 -33.52 1.81
C GLN A 18 9.64 -33.58 3.32
N LEU A 19 9.64 -32.44 4.01
CA LEU A 19 9.29 -32.33 5.42
C LEU A 19 7.88 -32.87 5.70
N VAL A 20 6.88 -32.56 4.85
CA VAL A 20 5.52 -33.08 5.00
C VAL A 20 5.45 -34.60 4.78
N LYS A 21 6.32 -35.15 3.93
CA LYS A 21 6.45 -36.60 3.76
C LYS A 21 7.04 -37.27 5.00
N GLU A 22 7.98 -36.61 5.67
CA GLU A 22 8.73 -37.12 6.83
C GLU A 22 8.01 -36.90 8.17
N LEU A 23 7.27 -35.80 8.35
CA LEU A 23 6.62 -35.43 9.61
C LEU A 23 5.38 -36.25 9.96
N CYS A 24 4.79 -37.01 9.02
CA CYS A 24 3.50 -37.66 9.28
C CYS A 24 3.37 -39.07 8.70
N ASN A 25 3.20 -40.04 9.62
CA ASN A 25 2.67 -41.38 9.32
C ASN A 25 1.13 -41.40 9.36
N ASP A 26 0.50 -40.36 9.91
CA ASP A 26 -0.96 -40.22 9.92
C ASP A 26 -1.45 -39.76 8.53
N VAL A 27 -2.17 -40.66 7.86
CA VAL A 27 -2.67 -40.48 6.49
C VAL A 27 -3.63 -39.27 6.39
N VAL A 28 -4.41 -39.00 7.44
CA VAL A 28 -5.41 -37.92 7.45
C VAL A 28 -4.73 -36.56 7.60
N LEU A 29 -3.73 -36.46 8.49
CA LEU A 29 -2.96 -35.23 8.66
C LEU A 29 -2.12 -34.93 7.42
N LYS A 30 -1.56 -35.97 6.79
CA LYS A 30 -0.77 -35.86 5.55
C LYS A 30 -1.63 -35.37 4.38
N ALA A 31 -2.85 -35.89 4.24
CA ALA A 31 -3.80 -35.42 3.24
C ALA A 31 -4.21 -33.96 3.47
N LYS A 32 -4.48 -33.56 4.73
CA LYS A 32 -4.81 -32.17 5.08
C LYS A 32 -3.65 -31.20 4.82
N LEU A 33 -2.42 -31.59 5.19
CA LEU A 33 -1.22 -30.78 4.95
C LEU A 33 -0.92 -30.64 3.44
N GLN A 34 -1.08 -31.72 2.66
CA GLN A 34 -0.91 -31.65 1.21
C GLN A 34 -1.96 -30.78 0.52
N GLN A 35 -3.22 -30.83 0.96
CA GLN A 35 -4.27 -29.93 0.46
C GLN A 35 -4.04 -28.45 0.81
N GLY A 36 -3.31 -28.16 1.89
CA GLY A 36 -2.89 -26.80 2.24
C GLY A 36 -1.67 -26.28 1.47
N LEU A 37 -1.03 -27.13 0.65
CA LEU A 37 0.26 -26.89 0.00
C LEU A 37 0.18 -26.80 -1.53
N ASP A 38 -0.87 -26.15 -2.04
CA ASP A 38 -0.94 -25.81 -3.45
C ASP A 38 0.05 -24.69 -3.77
N TRP A 39 1.28 -25.07 -4.12
CA TRP A 39 2.33 -24.17 -4.58
C TRP A 39 2.32 -24.09 -6.10
N ASN A 40 1.97 -22.92 -6.63
CA ASN A 40 1.82 -22.65 -8.04
C ASN A 40 2.95 -21.72 -8.51
N PHE A 41 3.77 -22.21 -9.44
CA PHE A 41 4.80 -21.38 -10.05
C PHE A 41 4.20 -20.61 -11.24
N ASN A 42 4.60 -19.34 -11.38
CA ASN A 42 4.28 -18.59 -12.58
C ASN A 42 4.87 -19.32 -13.81
N PRO A 43 4.17 -19.28 -14.97
CA PRO A 43 4.72 -19.81 -16.20
C PRO A 43 6.10 -19.22 -16.51
N PRO A 44 7.03 -19.99 -17.10
CA PRO A 44 8.31 -19.47 -17.54
C PRO A 44 8.09 -18.24 -18.43
N PHE A 45 8.89 -17.18 -18.24
CA PHE A 45 8.78 -15.92 -18.99
C PHE A 45 7.48 -15.12 -18.81
N ALA A 46 6.72 -15.34 -17.74
CA ALA A 46 5.55 -14.53 -17.36
C ALA A 46 5.79 -13.60 -16.14
N PRO A 47 6.81 -12.70 -16.14
CA PRO A 47 7.09 -11.81 -15.01
C PRO A 47 5.94 -10.83 -14.72
N HIS A 48 5.07 -10.59 -15.71
CA HIS A 48 3.87 -9.77 -15.53
C HIS A 48 2.90 -10.32 -14.47
N MET A 49 2.87 -11.64 -14.22
CA MET A 49 2.03 -12.25 -13.18
C MET A 49 2.56 -11.96 -11.76
N GLY A 50 3.86 -11.71 -11.61
CA GLY A 50 4.47 -11.22 -10.36
C GLY A 50 4.56 -9.70 -10.27
N GLY A 51 4.25 -8.99 -11.36
CA GLY A 51 4.62 -7.58 -11.57
C GLY A 51 4.08 -6.61 -10.53
N ALA A 52 2.87 -6.84 -10.00
CA ALA A 52 2.32 -5.99 -8.94
C ALA A 52 3.10 -6.14 -7.62
N ARG A 53 3.45 -7.38 -7.23
CA ARG A 53 4.26 -7.65 -6.04
C ARG A 53 5.67 -7.09 -6.20
N GLU A 54 6.30 -7.32 -7.36
CA GLU A 54 7.63 -6.81 -7.66
C GLU A 54 7.67 -5.28 -7.70
N ALA A 55 6.66 -4.63 -8.28
CA ALA A 55 6.56 -3.18 -8.31
C ALA A 55 6.46 -2.61 -6.88
N MET A 56 5.66 -3.22 -6.00
CA MET A 56 5.57 -2.82 -4.60
C MET A 56 6.89 -3.02 -3.86
N VAL A 57 7.56 -4.17 -4.01
CA VAL A 57 8.87 -4.44 -3.40
C VAL A 57 9.93 -3.46 -3.90
N LYS A 58 9.95 -3.19 -5.21
CA LYS A 58 10.88 -2.23 -5.82
C LYS A 58 10.66 -0.82 -5.29
N LEU A 59 9.40 -0.43 -5.10
CA LEU A 59 9.06 0.88 -4.58
C LEU A 59 9.39 1.02 -3.10
N ALA A 60 9.12 0.00 -2.28
CA ALA A 60 9.52 -0.04 -0.88
C ALA A 60 11.05 0.08 -0.74
N LYS A 61 11.81 -0.71 -1.52
CA LYS A 61 13.28 -0.64 -1.57
C LYS A 61 13.77 0.75 -1.97
N ARG A 62 13.18 1.38 -2.98
CA ARG A 62 13.52 2.75 -3.40
C ARG A 62 13.22 3.79 -2.32
N ALA A 63 12.06 3.68 -1.67
CA ALA A 63 11.69 4.58 -0.58
C ALA A 63 12.69 4.45 0.57
N ILE A 64 13.01 3.24 1.03
CA ILE A 64 13.99 2.99 2.10
C ILE A 64 15.38 3.51 1.70
N THR A 65 15.95 3.02 0.59
CA THR A 65 17.33 3.35 0.16
C THR A 65 17.54 4.83 -0.10
N SER A 66 16.60 5.49 -0.76
CA SER A 66 16.73 6.92 -1.08
C SER A 66 16.56 7.83 0.13
N THR A 67 15.93 7.31 1.19
CA THR A 67 15.65 8.09 2.39
C THR A 67 16.73 7.94 3.44
N THR A 68 17.33 6.75 3.53
CA THR A 68 18.49 6.51 4.37
C THR A 68 19.74 7.20 3.80
N ASN A 69 19.84 7.36 2.48
CA ASN A 69 20.84 8.19 1.79
C ASN A 69 22.29 8.00 2.32
N GLY A 70 22.70 6.75 2.53
CA GLY A 70 24.04 6.40 3.03
C GLY A 70 24.21 6.44 4.55
N ALA A 71 23.14 6.71 5.32
CA ALA A 71 23.17 6.58 6.76
C ALA A 71 23.39 5.12 7.17
N GLN A 72 24.34 4.91 8.09
CA GLN A 72 24.53 3.61 8.73
C GLN A 72 23.38 3.40 9.71
N LEU A 73 22.54 2.41 9.46
CA LEU A 73 21.51 1.92 10.38
C LEU A 73 22.04 0.64 11.05
N THR A 74 21.69 0.43 12.32
CA THR A 74 21.86 -0.89 12.93
C THR A 74 20.82 -1.87 12.38
N ASP A 75 21.02 -3.17 12.64
CA ASP A 75 20.08 -4.20 12.19
C ASP A 75 18.68 -3.99 12.77
N ASP A 76 18.58 -3.63 14.05
CA ASP A 76 17.30 -3.34 14.72
C ASP A 76 16.59 -2.12 14.10
N GLU A 77 17.36 -1.10 13.73
CA GLU A 77 16.83 0.12 13.12
C GLU A 77 16.35 -0.12 11.69
N LEU A 78 17.09 -0.90 10.92
CA LEU A 78 16.68 -1.33 9.59
C LEU A 78 15.43 -2.20 9.65
N SER A 79 15.38 -3.13 10.60
CA SER A 79 14.21 -3.99 10.86
C SER A 79 12.98 -3.13 11.20
N THR A 80 13.13 -2.14 12.08
CA THR A 80 12.06 -1.22 12.46
C THR A 80 11.57 -0.40 11.26
N VAL A 81 12.47 0.14 10.44
CA VAL A 81 12.11 0.87 9.22
C VAL A 81 11.38 -0.03 8.22
N ALA A 82 11.81 -1.28 8.07
CA ALA A 82 11.16 -2.25 7.20
C ALA A 82 9.74 -2.60 7.69
N ALA A 83 9.55 -2.85 8.99
CA ALA A 83 8.25 -3.14 9.59
C ALA A 83 7.26 -1.97 9.42
N GLU A 84 7.72 -0.73 9.62
CA GLU A 84 6.91 0.46 9.36
C GLU A 84 6.51 0.60 7.88
N CYS A 85 7.45 0.33 6.97
CA CYS A 85 7.12 0.33 5.54
C CYS A 85 6.07 -0.74 5.21
N GLU A 86 6.18 -1.93 5.79
CA GLU A 86 5.18 -2.99 5.63
C GLU A 86 3.80 -2.56 6.16
N ALA A 87 3.73 -2.00 7.36
CA ALA A 87 2.48 -1.50 7.93
C ALA A 87 1.86 -0.40 7.04
N MET A 88 2.65 0.53 6.51
CA MET A 88 2.17 1.55 5.57
C MET A 88 1.65 0.95 4.26
N LEU A 89 2.32 -0.09 3.75
CA LEU A 89 1.88 -0.83 2.56
C LEU A 89 0.57 -1.55 2.81
N ASN A 90 0.42 -2.18 3.96
CA ASN A 90 -0.74 -3.00 4.28
C ASN A 90 -1.95 -2.15 4.68
N ASN A 91 -1.76 -0.94 5.20
CA ASN A 91 -2.85 0.00 5.49
C ASN A 91 -3.28 0.83 4.28
N ARG A 92 -2.71 0.58 3.08
CA ARG A 92 -3.07 1.36 1.89
C ARG A 92 -4.52 1.06 1.44
N PRO A 93 -5.33 2.07 1.08
CA PRO A 93 -6.63 1.86 0.47
C PRO A 93 -6.53 1.10 -0.87
N LEU A 94 -7.36 0.07 -1.05
CA LEU A 94 -7.56 -0.63 -2.33
C LEU A 94 -8.82 -0.14 -3.04
N THR A 95 -9.95 -0.19 -2.33
CA THR A 95 -11.30 0.13 -2.84
C THR A 95 -12.23 0.38 -1.66
N TYR A 96 -13.50 0.70 -1.92
CA TYR A 96 -14.56 0.82 -0.94
C TYR A 96 -15.59 -0.27 -1.18
N VAL A 97 -16.01 -0.96 -0.11
CA VAL A 97 -17.00 -2.05 -0.18
C VAL A 97 -18.32 -1.64 0.51
N GLY A 98 -18.34 -0.50 1.20
CA GLY A 98 -19.51 -0.02 1.95
C GLY A 98 -20.66 0.43 1.05
N SER A 99 -21.84 -0.15 1.27
CA SER A 99 -23.14 0.33 0.76
C SER A 99 -23.72 1.49 1.60
N ASP A 100 -23.16 1.75 2.78
CA ASP A 100 -23.54 2.85 3.66
C ASP A 100 -22.90 4.16 3.18
N PRO A 101 -23.69 5.23 2.91
CA PRO A 101 -23.18 6.56 2.57
C PRO A 101 -22.23 7.17 3.61
N ASP A 102 -22.32 6.74 4.87
CA ASP A 102 -21.53 7.24 6.00
C ASP A 102 -20.32 6.34 6.33
N ASP A 103 -20.29 5.11 5.81
CA ASP A 103 -19.13 4.22 5.97
C ASP A 103 -18.06 4.53 4.92
N VAL A 104 -17.17 5.45 5.30
CA VAL A 104 -16.04 5.91 4.51
C VAL A 104 -14.77 5.08 4.74
N GLU A 105 -14.83 3.91 5.36
CA GLU A 105 -13.66 3.03 5.52
C GLU A 105 -13.30 2.32 4.19
N PRO A 106 -12.12 2.58 3.59
CA PRO A 106 -11.64 1.81 2.45
C PRO A 106 -11.20 0.42 2.90
N LEU A 107 -11.46 -0.56 2.04
CA LEU A 107 -10.83 -1.87 2.12
C LEU A 107 -9.32 -1.73 1.90
N THR A 108 -8.53 -2.25 2.84
CA THR A 108 -7.06 -2.27 2.78
C THR A 108 -6.54 -3.71 2.73
N PRO A 109 -5.30 -3.97 2.28
CA PRO A 109 -4.70 -5.30 2.41
C PRO A 109 -4.68 -5.82 3.85
N ALA A 110 -4.48 -4.93 4.84
CA ALA A 110 -4.48 -5.28 6.26
C ALA A 110 -5.82 -5.89 6.70
N HIS A 111 -6.95 -5.48 6.11
CA HIS A 111 -8.24 -6.10 6.43
C HIS A 111 -8.29 -7.60 6.09
N PHE A 112 -7.55 -8.04 5.06
CA PHE A 112 -7.46 -9.46 4.70
C PHE A 112 -6.38 -10.21 5.50
N LEU A 113 -5.31 -9.52 5.89
CA LEU A 113 -4.14 -10.15 6.54
C LEU A 113 -4.24 -10.18 8.07
N ALA A 114 -4.90 -9.20 8.67
CA ALA A 114 -4.95 -8.97 10.11
C ALA A 114 -6.39 -9.01 10.66
N ALA A 115 -7.24 -9.88 10.11
CA ALA A 115 -8.62 -10.12 10.55
C ALA A 115 -9.47 -8.83 10.68
N GLY A 116 -9.30 -7.88 9.76
CA GLY A 116 -10.06 -6.63 9.73
C GLY A 116 -9.44 -5.45 10.48
N GLN A 117 -8.27 -5.60 11.11
CA GLN A 117 -7.60 -4.49 11.81
C GLN A 117 -6.53 -3.81 10.96
N LEU A 118 -6.40 -2.49 11.10
CA LEU A 118 -5.26 -1.75 10.57
C LEU A 118 -3.99 -2.11 11.35
N MET A 119 -2.87 -2.24 10.64
CA MET A 119 -1.57 -2.46 11.27
C MET A 119 -1.17 -1.21 12.06
N PRO A 120 -0.74 -1.33 13.33
CA PRO A 120 -0.31 -0.17 14.10
C PRO A 120 0.92 0.48 13.45
N LEU A 121 0.93 1.81 13.44
CA LEU A 121 2.05 2.62 12.95
C LEU A 121 2.59 3.47 14.10
N LEU A 122 3.90 3.70 14.11
CA LEU A 122 4.54 4.59 15.08
C LEU A 122 3.99 6.02 14.93
N PRO A 123 3.58 6.67 16.04
CA PRO A 123 3.01 8.01 16.01
C PRO A 123 3.90 9.01 15.27
N SER A 124 3.29 9.83 14.41
CA SER A 124 3.99 10.84 13.62
C SER A 124 4.25 12.15 14.37
N GLU A 125 3.56 12.39 15.48
CA GLU A 125 3.64 13.62 16.30
C GLU A 125 3.97 13.23 17.74
N ILE A 126 5.21 13.49 18.18
CA ILE A 126 5.57 13.34 19.59
C ILE A 126 6.38 14.57 20.02
N GLN A 127 5.84 15.32 20.98
CA GLN A 127 6.62 16.25 21.80
C GLN A 127 7.33 15.42 22.88
N VAL A 128 8.65 15.49 22.93
CA VAL A 128 9.45 14.74 23.92
C VAL A 128 10.31 15.74 24.68
N ASP A 129 10.17 15.77 25.99
CA ASP A 129 11.10 16.45 26.90
C ASP A 129 12.28 15.52 27.23
N GLU A 130 13.50 16.07 27.08
CA GLU A 130 14.84 15.54 27.40
C GLU A 130 15.45 14.33 26.63
N VAL A 131 16.77 14.17 26.75
CA VAL A 131 17.76 13.98 25.63
C VAL A 131 18.50 12.63 25.66
N SER A 132 18.73 12.06 24.45
CA SER A 132 19.92 11.29 23.99
C SER A 132 19.52 10.23 22.93
N PRO A 133 18.70 9.19 23.26
CA PRO A 133 18.03 8.34 22.24
C PRO A 133 17.12 9.15 21.33
N LYS A 134 16.61 10.29 21.84
CA LYS A 134 15.80 11.25 21.10
C LYS A 134 16.42 11.62 19.75
N ARG A 135 17.75 11.81 19.65
CA ARG A 135 18.36 12.24 18.38
C ARG A 135 18.34 11.13 17.34
N ARG A 136 18.62 9.89 17.76
CA ARG A 136 18.61 8.72 16.86
C ARG A 136 17.19 8.28 16.52
N TRP A 137 16.30 8.29 17.50
CA TRP A 137 14.88 8.06 17.28
C TRP A 137 14.25 9.13 16.39
N LEU A 138 14.48 10.43 16.62
CA LEU A 138 14.04 11.51 15.73
C LEU A 138 14.64 11.37 14.33
N PHE A 139 15.87 10.86 14.23
CA PHE A 139 16.48 10.54 12.96
C PHE A 139 15.71 9.44 12.21
N LEU A 140 15.34 8.34 12.88
CA LEU A 140 14.48 7.29 12.32
C LEU A 140 13.09 7.82 11.96
N GLN A 141 12.48 8.64 12.82
CA GLN A 141 11.22 9.31 12.53
C GLN A 141 11.34 10.20 11.28
N SER A 142 12.45 10.92 11.12
CA SER A 142 12.71 11.73 9.93
C SER A 142 12.83 10.87 8.67
N ILE A 143 13.45 9.69 8.79
CA ILE A 143 13.55 8.71 7.70
C ILE A 143 12.15 8.22 7.35
N MET A 144 11.37 7.75 8.31
CA MET A 144 10.01 7.27 8.06
C MET A 144 9.11 8.35 7.43
N SER A 145 9.24 9.61 7.84
CA SER A 145 8.49 10.74 7.25
C SER A 145 8.89 11.03 5.83
N LYS A 146 10.18 10.94 5.50
CA LYS A 146 10.67 11.07 4.14
C LYS A 146 10.24 9.88 3.27
N ILE A 147 10.25 8.65 3.81
CA ILE A 147 9.72 7.45 3.14
C ILE A 147 8.25 7.65 2.78
N TRP A 148 7.43 8.07 3.75
CA TRP A 148 6.01 8.35 3.54
C TRP A 148 5.76 9.40 2.45
N LYS A 149 6.46 10.54 2.50
CA LYS A 149 6.35 11.59 1.48
C LYS A 149 6.73 11.08 0.09
N ARG A 150 7.80 10.28 0.02
CA ARG A 150 8.26 9.70 -1.24
C ARG A 150 7.31 8.65 -1.76
N TRP A 151 6.74 7.84 -0.88
CA TRP A 151 5.68 6.89 -1.19
C TRP A 151 4.47 7.60 -1.78
N GLN A 152 3.93 8.63 -1.14
CA GLN A 152 2.84 9.43 -1.69
C GLN A 152 3.18 10.05 -3.05
N LYS A 153 4.43 10.44 -3.28
CA LYS A 153 4.86 11.04 -4.55
C LYS A 153 5.08 10.01 -5.68
N GLU A 154 5.58 8.82 -5.37
CA GLU A 154 5.97 7.81 -6.36
C GLU A 154 4.92 6.71 -6.55
N TYR A 155 4.22 6.31 -5.48
CA TYR A 155 3.23 5.23 -5.50
C TYR A 155 1.86 5.69 -5.98
N LEU A 156 1.32 6.74 -5.37
CA LEU A 156 -0.05 7.17 -5.63
C LEU A 156 -0.28 7.51 -7.12
N PRO A 157 0.66 8.15 -7.84
CA PRO A 157 0.51 8.32 -9.29
C PRO A 157 0.50 7.01 -10.08
N CYS A 158 1.04 5.91 -9.55
CA CYS A 158 0.94 4.58 -10.16
C CYS A 158 -0.46 3.95 -9.97
N LEU A 159 -1.22 4.37 -8.96
CA LEU A 159 -2.62 3.95 -8.77
C LEU A 159 -3.56 4.62 -9.77
N GLN A 160 -3.24 5.84 -10.20
CA GLN A 160 -3.87 6.43 -11.38
C GLN A 160 -3.41 5.64 -12.60
N ARG A 161 -4.25 4.69 -13.06
CA ARG A 161 -4.11 4.09 -14.39
C ARG A 161 -4.05 5.23 -15.41
N ARG A 162 -2.85 5.56 -15.89
CA ARG A 162 -2.72 6.44 -17.06
C ARG A 162 -3.22 5.61 -18.24
N PRO A 163 -4.36 5.96 -18.86
CA PRO A 163 -4.71 5.30 -20.09
C PRO A 163 -3.59 5.50 -21.11
N LYS A 164 -3.50 4.60 -22.09
CA LYS A 164 -2.77 4.93 -23.32
C LYS A 164 -3.38 6.22 -23.87
N TRP A 165 -2.57 7.08 -24.49
CA TRP A 165 -2.94 8.43 -24.96
C TRP A 165 -4.24 8.52 -25.78
N ASN A 166 -4.77 7.39 -26.22
CA ASN A 166 -5.90 7.25 -27.13
C ASN A 166 -7.19 6.80 -26.41
N GLN A 167 -7.20 6.72 -25.08
CA GLN A 167 -8.38 6.29 -24.30
C GLN A 167 -8.90 7.46 -23.45
N THR A 168 -10.18 7.79 -23.65
CA THR A 168 -10.91 8.78 -22.86
C THR A 168 -11.06 8.29 -21.41
N VAL A 169 -10.51 9.04 -20.45
CA VAL A 169 -10.77 8.81 -19.02
C VAL A 169 -12.09 9.47 -18.66
N ARG A 170 -12.96 8.76 -17.93
CA ARG A 170 -14.14 9.35 -17.30
C ARG A 170 -13.71 10.54 -16.43
N ASN A 171 -14.40 11.66 -16.57
CA ASN A 171 -14.25 12.80 -15.67
C ASN A 171 -14.69 12.40 -14.25
N LEU A 172 -14.09 13.04 -13.25
CA LEU A 172 -14.60 12.95 -11.88
C LEU A 172 -16.00 13.57 -11.82
N GLU A 173 -16.90 12.96 -11.04
CA GLU A 173 -18.30 13.37 -10.91
C GLU A 173 -18.70 13.54 -9.43
N PRO A 174 -19.69 14.39 -9.12
CA PRO A 174 -20.29 14.44 -7.79
C PRO A 174 -20.70 13.04 -7.30
N GLY A 175 -20.30 12.71 -6.08
CA GLY A 175 -20.53 11.40 -5.47
C GLY A 175 -19.35 10.42 -5.58
N ASP A 176 -18.37 10.65 -6.46
CA ASP A 176 -17.16 9.83 -6.55
C ASP A 176 -16.35 9.91 -5.25
N LEU A 177 -15.79 8.78 -4.82
CA LEU A 177 -14.87 8.71 -3.68
C LEU A 177 -13.43 8.84 -4.17
N VAL A 178 -12.65 9.71 -3.52
CA VAL A 178 -11.29 10.03 -3.94
C VAL A 178 -10.30 10.02 -2.78
N LEU A 179 -9.07 9.58 -3.06
CA LEU A 179 -7.92 9.90 -2.22
C LEU A 179 -7.42 11.29 -2.57
N ILE A 180 -7.13 12.07 -1.54
CA ILE A 180 -6.58 13.42 -1.67
C ILE A 180 -5.07 13.35 -1.42
N LEU A 181 -4.29 13.70 -2.44
CA LEU A 181 -2.85 13.84 -2.35
C LEU A 181 -2.49 15.13 -1.58
N ASP A 182 -2.19 14.98 -0.30
CA ASP A 182 -1.70 16.07 0.54
C ASP A 182 -0.32 15.71 1.15
N PRO A 183 0.78 16.38 0.74
CA PRO A 183 2.12 16.10 1.21
C PRO A 183 2.38 16.50 2.68
N ASN A 184 1.44 17.22 3.29
CA ASN A 184 1.52 17.66 4.69
C ASN A 184 0.78 16.73 5.65
N GLN A 185 0.14 15.67 5.16
CA GLN A 185 -0.55 14.72 6.03
C GLN A 185 0.42 13.92 6.91
N PRO A 186 0.07 13.67 8.19
CA PRO A 186 0.80 12.74 9.04
C PRO A 186 0.91 11.36 8.38
N ARG A 187 1.99 10.64 8.71
CA ARG A 187 2.29 9.33 8.13
C ARG A 187 1.18 8.34 8.42
N GLY A 188 0.92 7.44 7.47
CA GLY A 188 -0.10 6.41 7.64
C GLY A 188 -1.53 6.89 7.50
N ARG A 189 -1.77 8.21 7.42
CA ARG A 189 -3.10 8.76 7.16
C ARG A 189 -3.32 8.98 5.67
N TRP A 190 -4.30 8.28 5.14
CA TRP A 190 -4.78 8.47 3.79
C TRP A 190 -5.96 9.44 3.82
N LEU A 191 -5.70 10.70 3.44
CA LEU A 191 -6.77 11.68 3.35
C LEU A 191 -7.74 11.26 2.23
N ARG A 192 -9.01 11.13 2.59
CA ARG A 192 -10.07 10.61 1.74
C ARG A 192 -11.28 11.53 1.80
N GLY A 193 -12.08 11.53 0.74
CA GLY A 193 -13.30 12.31 0.69
C GLY A 193 -14.19 11.98 -0.49
N LYS A 194 -15.37 12.57 -0.49
CA LYS A 194 -16.40 12.42 -1.51
C LYS A 194 -16.49 13.70 -2.33
N ILE A 195 -16.54 13.59 -3.64
CA ILE A 195 -16.72 14.76 -4.50
C ILE A 195 -18.11 15.33 -4.29
N GLU A 196 -18.16 16.61 -3.96
CA GLU A 196 -19.39 17.39 -3.80
C GLU A 196 -19.73 18.15 -5.08
N GLU A 197 -18.72 18.78 -5.69
CA GLU A 197 -18.89 19.63 -6.87
C GLU A 197 -17.66 19.56 -7.78
N THR A 198 -17.85 19.64 -9.11
CA THR A 198 -16.78 19.54 -10.12
C THR A 198 -16.76 20.78 -11.02
N PHE A 199 -15.55 21.24 -11.37
CA PHE A 199 -15.35 22.44 -12.20
C PHE A 199 -14.67 22.06 -13.53
N PRO A 200 -15.44 21.91 -14.61
CA PRO A 200 -14.92 21.66 -15.96
C PRO A 200 -14.40 22.93 -16.66
N ASP A 201 -13.53 22.74 -17.64
CA ASP A 201 -13.11 23.79 -18.59
C ASP A 201 -14.06 23.91 -19.78
N ASP A 202 -13.77 24.83 -20.71
CA ASP A 202 -14.56 25.07 -21.92
C ASP A 202 -14.67 23.85 -22.85
N ARG A 203 -13.82 22.83 -22.65
CA ARG A 203 -13.86 21.55 -23.38
C ARG A 203 -14.55 20.44 -22.58
N ASN A 204 -15.25 20.81 -21.51
CA ASN A 204 -15.94 19.92 -20.58
C ASN A 204 -15.00 18.93 -19.85
N VAL A 205 -13.73 19.28 -19.65
CA VAL A 205 -12.75 18.46 -18.91
C VAL A 205 -12.64 18.96 -17.48
N VAL A 206 -12.89 18.11 -16.48
CA VAL A 206 -12.83 18.50 -15.06
C VAL A 206 -11.40 18.83 -14.66
N ARG A 207 -11.16 20.06 -14.19
CA ARG A 207 -9.84 20.56 -13.78
C ARG A 207 -9.67 20.61 -12.27
N SER A 208 -10.75 20.86 -11.54
CA SER A 208 -10.77 20.84 -10.08
C SER A 208 -12.12 20.37 -9.54
N ALA A 209 -12.16 20.00 -8.25
CA ALA A 209 -13.36 19.59 -7.56
C ALA A 209 -13.36 20.03 -6.09
N LYS A 210 -14.53 20.30 -5.53
CA LYS A 210 -14.76 20.37 -4.08
C LYS A 210 -14.97 18.97 -3.56
N VAL A 211 -14.23 18.62 -2.51
CA VAL A 211 -14.24 17.30 -1.90
C VAL A 211 -14.61 17.44 -0.43
N LEU A 212 -15.71 16.82 -0.04
CA LEU A 212 -16.15 16.70 1.34
C LEU A 212 -15.28 15.67 2.05
N THR A 213 -14.63 16.09 3.14
CA THR A 213 -13.86 15.24 4.04
C THR A 213 -14.48 15.24 5.43
N GLN A 214 -14.04 14.34 6.32
CA GLN A 214 -14.46 14.33 7.73
C GLN A 214 -14.18 15.65 8.46
N ASN A 215 -13.19 16.42 7.98
CA ASN A 215 -12.75 17.68 8.60
C ASN A 215 -13.27 18.93 7.85
N GLY A 216 -14.21 18.76 6.90
CA GLY A 216 -14.76 19.84 6.09
C GLY A 216 -14.48 19.72 4.59
N VAL A 217 -14.82 20.76 3.84
CA VAL A 217 -14.74 20.78 2.38
C VAL A 217 -13.40 21.33 1.91
N LEU A 218 -12.73 20.62 1.00
CA LEU A 218 -11.48 21.03 0.39
C LEU A 218 -11.64 21.23 -1.11
N HIS A 219 -11.11 22.33 -1.66
CA HIS A 219 -11.00 22.53 -3.11
C HIS A 219 -9.63 22.04 -3.59
N ARG A 220 -9.62 21.10 -4.55
CA ARG A 220 -8.38 20.48 -5.05
C ARG A 220 -8.39 20.30 -6.57
N PRO A 221 -7.23 20.44 -7.24
CA PRO A 221 -7.11 20.11 -8.65
C PRO A 221 -7.21 18.59 -8.84
N VAL A 222 -7.74 18.14 -9.99
CA VAL A 222 -7.92 16.70 -10.31
C VAL A 222 -6.59 15.94 -10.29
N THR A 223 -5.47 16.61 -10.56
CA THR A 223 -4.12 16.01 -10.46
C THR A 223 -3.73 15.60 -9.04
N LYS A 224 -4.47 16.06 -8.02
CA LYS A 224 -4.31 15.69 -6.61
C LYS A 224 -5.41 14.76 -6.11
N LEU A 225 -6.29 14.30 -6.99
CA LEU A 225 -7.41 13.43 -6.66
C LEU A 225 -7.25 12.10 -7.38
N ILE A 226 -7.39 11.01 -6.64
CA ILE A 226 -7.30 9.66 -7.19
C ILE A 226 -8.64 8.99 -6.94
N LEU A 227 -9.35 8.67 -8.04
CA LEU A 227 -10.59 7.92 -7.98
C LEU A 227 -10.35 6.54 -7.36
N LEU A 228 -11.10 6.26 -6.30
CA LEU A 228 -11.20 4.93 -5.72
C LEU A 228 -12.39 4.27 -6.40
N SER A 229 -12.14 3.26 -7.26
CA SER A 229 -13.26 2.62 -7.97
C SER A 229 -14.15 1.90 -6.98
N ARG A 230 -15.47 2.05 -7.14
CA ARG A 230 -16.43 1.04 -6.69
C ARG A 230 -16.33 -0.13 -7.66
N GLU A 231 -16.04 -1.33 -7.15
CA GLU A 231 -16.38 -2.52 -7.94
C GLU A 231 -17.91 -2.59 -7.99
N HIS A 232 -18.45 -2.63 -9.22
CA HIS A 232 -19.87 -2.85 -9.49
C HIS A 232 -20.17 -4.34 -9.48
#